data_AF-A0A5B9DDI7-F1
#
_entry.id   AF-A0A5B9DDI7-F1
#
_cell.length_a   1.000
_cell.length_b   1.000
_cell.length_c   1.000
_cell.angle_alpha   90.00
_cell.angle_beta   90.00
_cell.angle_gamma   90.00
#
_symmetry.space_group_name_H-M   'P 1'
#
loop_
_entity.id
_entity.type
_entity.pdbx_description
1 polymer ?
#
loop_
_entity_poly.entity_id
_entity_poly.type
_entity_poly.pdbx_seq_one_letter_code
_entity_poly.pdbx_strand_id
1 'polypeptide(L)'
;MNEPFVIESVCNHLKKNTTHFWIDTHPTLKHLSFNKFRLNIDGHAPDIFGVDKYNRVFAIEAKGIDNIEKAIGQALIYKKGVMYSYIAAARFKLKRYRDLIESIGLGLFLVDESGNIEQIEPRFSYAPIFLNDVSNTIELLLAEKKPSIRLVKLGKTQVLNYISPIFYTSLSNPIEKSSLQTIITRDWGVDLFKDSHVINGCLYLGLLQEANNNFSLTPLGEGFCKSLLKMGYNNKILIKIKKSLKGNKKLYDEEPELAYMIRTLYERKIEYQQFLKILYSFNRTEISMDEILEVVIKSYPTMYINIFCNKKMDFEEIRKYYQEGDYEKLKSREILEKNLNRNIYFAFKIQLLHLGILCSIKFSDNRSSSSFSGKFEDYDPKCDIWVINGDLK
;
A
#
# COMPACT_ATOMS: atom_id res chain seq x y z
N MET A 1 -19.27 16.66 -26.03
CA MET A 1 -18.95 16.45 -24.60
C MET A 1 -17.70 15.60 -24.50
N ASN A 2 -16.65 16.06 -23.80
CA ASN A 2 -15.41 15.31 -23.63
C ASN A 2 -15.40 14.55 -22.29
N GLU A 3 -14.47 13.60 -22.14
CA GLU A 3 -14.35 12.77 -20.94
C GLU A 3 -14.05 13.57 -19.65
N PRO A 4 -13.13 14.57 -19.65
CA PRO A 4 -12.91 15.38 -18.45
C PRO A 4 -14.16 16.09 -17.94
N PHE A 5 -15.01 16.61 -18.83
CA PHE A 5 -16.28 17.23 -18.46
C PHE A 5 -17.25 16.24 -17.79
N VAL A 6 -17.33 15.02 -18.33
CA VAL A 6 -18.17 13.95 -17.74
C VAL A 6 -17.68 13.61 -16.34
N ILE A 7 -16.37 13.41 -16.17
CA ILE A 7 -15.75 13.11 -14.87
C ILE A 7 -16.00 14.24 -13.88
N GLU A 8 -15.74 15.49 -14.28
CA GLU A 8 -15.96 16.67 -13.42
C GLU A 8 -17.43 16.78 -12.98
N SER A 9 -18.38 16.59 -13.90
CA SER A 9 -19.81 16.62 -13.61
C SER A 9 -20.22 15.54 -12.59
N VAL A 10 -19.74 14.31 -12.77
CA VAL A 10 -19.97 13.20 -11.83
C VAL A 10 -19.34 13.51 -10.48
N CYS A 11 -18.09 13.99 -10.44
CA CYS A 11 -17.42 14.32 -9.18
C CYS A 11 -18.16 15.43 -8.42
N ASN A 12 -18.69 16.43 -9.12
CA ASN A 12 -19.49 17.50 -8.52
C ASN A 12 -20.83 16.98 -7.97
N HIS A 13 -21.46 16.01 -8.64
CA HIS A 13 -22.64 15.31 -8.14
C HIS A 13 -22.33 14.48 -6.88
N LEU A 14 -21.25 13.69 -6.90
CA LEU A 14 -20.83 12.87 -5.76
C LEU A 14 -20.49 13.71 -4.52
N LYS A 15 -19.84 14.88 -4.69
CA LYS A 15 -19.56 15.84 -3.60
C LYS A 15 -20.84 16.26 -2.87
N LYS A 16 -21.95 16.47 -3.58
CA LYS A 16 -23.22 16.87 -2.98
C LYS A 16 -23.86 15.75 -2.15
N ASN A 17 -23.54 14.49 -2.48
CA ASN A 17 -24.15 13.30 -1.87
C ASN A 17 -23.30 12.68 -0.75
N THR A 18 -22.45 13.45 -0.06
CA THR A 18 -21.63 12.99 1.09
C THR A 18 -20.79 11.75 0.79
N THR A 19 -20.33 11.62 -0.46
CA THR A 19 -19.53 10.50 -0.93
C THR A 19 -18.05 10.83 -0.78
N HIS A 20 -17.25 9.88 -0.28
CA HIS A 20 -15.79 10.00 -0.29
C HIS A 20 -15.26 9.30 -1.54
N PHE A 21 -14.51 10.02 -2.38
CA PHE A 21 -14.03 9.49 -3.65
C PHE A 21 -12.66 10.04 -4.03
N TRP A 22 -12.03 9.31 -4.96
CA TRP A 22 -10.79 9.66 -5.62
C TRP A 22 -10.96 9.45 -7.12
N ILE A 23 -10.17 10.18 -7.90
CA ILE A 23 -10.05 9.99 -9.33
C ILE A 23 -8.71 9.35 -9.67
N ASP A 24 -8.64 8.63 -10.79
CA ASP A 24 -7.38 8.04 -11.23
C ASP A 24 -6.29 9.09 -11.48
N THR A 25 -5.04 8.65 -11.43
CA THR A 25 -3.85 9.46 -11.68
C THR A 25 -3.52 9.67 -13.15
N HIS A 26 -4.39 9.23 -14.08
CA HIS A 26 -4.17 9.36 -15.52
C HIS A 26 -3.79 10.79 -15.94
N PRO A 27 -2.80 10.98 -16.84
CA PRO A 27 -2.34 12.31 -17.26
C PRO A 27 -3.44 13.23 -17.77
N THR A 28 -4.47 12.69 -18.42
CA THR A 28 -5.63 13.45 -18.94
C THR A 28 -6.44 14.11 -17.83
N LEU A 29 -6.42 13.57 -16.61
CA LEU A 29 -7.19 14.06 -15.45
C LEU A 29 -6.36 14.98 -14.55
N LYS A 30 -5.09 15.24 -14.90
CA LYS A 30 -4.14 15.97 -14.05
C LYS A 30 -4.64 17.36 -13.63
N HIS A 31 -5.40 18.03 -14.50
CA HIS A 31 -5.93 19.38 -14.30
C HIS A 31 -7.12 19.46 -13.33
N LEU A 32 -7.79 18.34 -13.05
CA LEU A 32 -8.93 18.32 -12.13
C LEU A 32 -8.46 18.45 -10.66
N SER A 33 -9.19 19.23 -9.85
CA SER A 33 -8.82 19.58 -8.47
C SER A 33 -9.27 18.57 -7.40
N PHE A 34 -9.59 17.34 -7.79
CA PHE A 34 -10.01 16.28 -6.87
C PHE A 34 -8.82 15.46 -6.35
N ASN A 35 -9.03 14.77 -5.22
CA ASN A 35 -8.05 13.83 -4.67
C ASN A 35 -7.77 12.73 -5.69
N LYS A 36 -6.48 12.44 -5.93
CA LYS A 36 -6.06 11.46 -6.93
C LYS A 36 -5.40 10.26 -6.27
N PHE A 37 -5.75 9.07 -6.72
CA PHE A 37 -5.10 7.83 -6.33
C PHE A 37 -5.35 6.75 -7.39
N ARG A 38 -4.39 5.84 -7.61
CA ARG A 38 -4.54 4.73 -8.57
C ARG A 38 -4.88 3.44 -7.85
N LEU A 39 -6.16 3.08 -7.87
CA LEU A 39 -6.68 1.79 -7.41
C LEU A 39 -6.73 0.82 -8.59
N ASN A 40 -6.39 -0.45 -8.39
CA ASN A 40 -6.50 -1.47 -9.43
C ASN A 40 -7.47 -2.58 -9.02
N ILE A 41 -8.39 -2.92 -9.92
CA ILE A 41 -9.30 -4.05 -9.80
C ILE A 41 -9.01 -4.97 -10.97
N ASP A 42 -8.40 -6.13 -10.69
CA ASP A 42 -8.06 -7.13 -11.70
C ASP A 42 -7.24 -6.56 -12.89
N GLY A 43 -6.27 -5.69 -12.59
CA GLY A 43 -5.45 -5.00 -13.59
C GLY A 43 -6.09 -3.76 -14.25
N HIS A 44 -7.34 -3.42 -13.93
CA HIS A 44 -8.00 -2.22 -14.46
C HIS A 44 -8.14 -1.12 -13.39
N ALA A 45 -7.88 0.12 -13.77
CA ALA A 45 -8.05 1.28 -12.91
C ALA A 45 -9.34 2.02 -13.30
N PRO A 46 -10.34 2.12 -12.41
CA PRO A 46 -11.53 2.94 -12.65
C PRO A 46 -11.18 4.43 -12.66
N ASP A 47 -11.89 5.22 -13.45
CA ASP A 47 -11.69 6.67 -13.51
C ASP A 47 -12.05 7.36 -12.18
N ILE A 48 -13.09 6.85 -11.51
CA ILE A 48 -13.54 7.31 -10.19
C ILE A 48 -13.85 6.09 -9.33
N PHE A 49 -13.46 6.12 -8.06
CA PHE A 49 -13.85 5.10 -7.08
C PHE A 49 -13.99 5.72 -5.69
N GLY A 50 -14.69 5.02 -4.80
CA GLY A 50 -14.87 5.50 -3.45
C GLY A 50 -15.86 4.68 -2.64
N VAL A 51 -16.36 5.31 -1.57
CA VAL A 51 -17.43 4.79 -0.73
C VAL A 51 -18.55 5.82 -0.61
N ASP A 52 -19.78 5.32 -0.65
CA ASP A 52 -20.95 6.14 -0.40
C ASP A 52 -21.18 6.40 1.10
N LYS A 53 -22.26 7.09 1.43
CA LYS A 53 -22.65 7.41 2.82
C LYS A 53 -22.91 6.19 3.71
N TYR A 54 -23.02 4.99 3.14
CA TYR A 54 -23.23 3.73 3.86
C TYR A 54 -21.99 2.83 3.81
N ASN A 55 -20.81 3.39 3.47
CA ASN A 55 -19.55 2.69 3.30
C ASN A 55 -19.59 1.59 2.22
N ARG A 56 -20.50 1.69 1.25
CA ARG A 56 -20.59 0.73 0.15
C ARG A 56 -19.62 1.16 -0.95
N VAL A 57 -18.71 0.26 -1.31
CA VAL A 57 -17.64 0.53 -2.28
C VAL A 57 -18.20 0.61 -3.68
N PHE A 58 -17.81 1.65 -4.43
CA PHE A 58 -18.19 1.81 -5.82
C PHE A 58 -17.01 2.17 -6.74
N ALA A 59 -17.20 1.91 -8.03
CA ALA A 59 -16.31 2.33 -9.11
C ALA A 59 -17.12 2.85 -10.31
N ILE A 60 -16.56 3.80 -11.04
CA ILE A 60 -17.17 4.43 -12.21
C ILE A 60 -16.15 4.47 -13.33
N GLU A 61 -16.52 3.90 -14.48
CA GLU A 61 -15.81 4.16 -15.75
C GLU A 61 -16.50 5.34 -16.45
N ALA A 62 -15.74 6.37 -16.81
CA ALA A 62 -16.24 7.53 -17.52
C ALA A 62 -15.78 7.54 -18.98
N LYS A 63 -16.65 7.99 -19.88
CA LYS A 63 -16.32 8.26 -21.27
C LYS A 63 -17.00 9.52 -21.77
N GLY A 64 -16.39 10.17 -22.74
CA GLY A 64 -17.00 11.25 -23.49
C GLY A 64 -18.13 10.74 -24.40
N ILE A 65 -17.87 10.70 -25.72
CA ILE A 65 -18.86 10.31 -26.73
C ILE A 65 -18.56 9.00 -27.46
N ASP A 66 -17.36 8.43 -27.26
CA ASP A 66 -16.85 7.27 -28.00
C ASP A 66 -16.48 6.11 -27.06
N ASN A 67 -16.32 4.91 -27.64
CA ASN A 67 -15.87 3.68 -26.97
C ASN A 67 -16.71 3.23 -25.76
N ILE A 68 -18.04 3.37 -25.85
CA ILE A 68 -18.96 2.97 -24.79
C ILE A 68 -18.89 1.45 -24.55
N GLU A 69 -18.76 0.60 -25.58
CA GLU A 69 -18.69 -0.85 -25.35
C GLU A 69 -17.45 -1.25 -24.54
N LYS A 70 -16.31 -0.59 -24.80
CA LYS A 70 -15.08 -0.80 -24.02
C LYS A 70 -15.28 -0.41 -22.56
N ALA A 71 -15.96 0.72 -22.31
CA ALA A 71 -16.28 1.15 -20.96
C ALA A 71 -17.24 0.19 -20.23
N ILE A 72 -18.20 -0.39 -20.96
CA ILE A 72 -19.06 -1.46 -20.42
C ILE A 72 -18.22 -2.65 -19.98
N GLY A 73 -17.30 -3.11 -20.82
CA GLY A 73 -16.39 -4.21 -20.46
C GLY A 73 -15.55 -3.91 -19.22
N GLN A 74 -14.98 -2.71 -19.12
CA GLN A 74 -14.21 -2.29 -17.93
C GLN A 74 -15.07 -2.20 -16.66
N ALA A 75 -16.26 -1.59 -16.75
CA ALA A 75 -17.17 -1.49 -15.63
C ALA A 75 -17.66 -2.86 -15.14
N LEU A 76 -17.85 -3.83 -16.04
CA LEU A 76 -18.14 -5.22 -15.65
C LEU A 76 -17.00 -5.84 -14.84
N ILE A 77 -15.74 -5.60 -15.22
CA ILE A 77 -14.57 -6.08 -14.47
C ILE A 77 -14.55 -5.49 -13.06
N TYR A 78 -14.91 -4.20 -12.91
CA TYR A 78 -14.94 -3.56 -11.58
C TYR A 78 -15.89 -4.25 -10.60
N LYS A 79 -16.94 -4.93 -11.06
CA LYS A 79 -17.85 -5.72 -10.20
C LYS A 79 -17.13 -6.84 -9.44
N LYS A 80 -15.92 -7.23 -9.85
CA LYS A 80 -15.06 -8.15 -9.09
C LYS A 80 -14.47 -7.52 -7.83
N GLY A 81 -14.38 -6.19 -7.74
CA GLY A 81 -13.79 -5.47 -6.59
C GLY A 81 -14.72 -4.49 -5.87
N VAL A 82 -15.89 -4.17 -6.42
CA VAL A 82 -16.82 -3.20 -5.82
C VAL A 82 -18.25 -3.73 -5.73
N MET A 83 -19.01 -3.19 -4.77
CA MET A 83 -20.43 -3.51 -4.60
C MET A 83 -21.30 -2.86 -5.68
N TYR A 84 -20.91 -1.67 -6.16
CA TYR A 84 -21.61 -0.89 -7.16
C TYR A 84 -20.68 -0.44 -8.27
N SER A 85 -20.96 -0.86 -9.50
CA SER A 85 -20.19 -0.44 -10.67
C SER A 85 -21.06 0.36 -11.62
N TYR A 86 -20.53 1.47 -12.10
CA TYR A 86 -21.24 2.44 -12.92
C TYR A 86 -20.50 2.77 -14.21
N ILE A 87 -21.26 3.25 -15.19
CA ILE A 87 -20.74 3.94 -16.37
C ILE A 87 -21.26 5.37 -16.36
N ALA A 88 -20.36 6.32 -16.62
CA ALA A 88 -20.69 7.73 -16.81
C ALA A 88 -20.38 8.16 -18.25
N ALA A 89 -21.35 8.77 -18.93
CA ALA A 89 -21.17 9.36 -20.26
C ALA A 89 -22.34 10.27 -20.62
N ALA A 90 -22.25 10.91 -21.79
CA ALA A 90 -23.30 11.79 -22.29
C ALA A 90 -24.66 11.06 -22.39
N ARG A 91 -25.73 11.68 -21.87
CA ARG A 91 -27.09 11.10 -21.77
C ARG A 91 -27.57 10.48 -23.08
N PHE A 92 -27.43 11.20 -24.20
CA PHE A 92 -27.89 10.73 -25.51
C PHE A 92 -27.14 9.50 -26.02
N LYS A 93 -25.90 9.26 -25.57
CA LYS A 93 -25.11 8.07 -25.89
C LYS A 93 -25.53 6.89 -25.02
N LEU A 94 -25.58 7.07 -23.71
CA LEU A 94 -25.95 5.99 -22.78
C LEU A 94 -27.36 5.48 -22.98
N LYS A 95 -28.31 6.35 -23.39
CA LYS A 95 -29.68 5.94 -23.71
C LYS A 95 -29.74 4.80 -24.75
N ARG A 96 -28.80 4.72 -25.69
CA ARG A 96 -28.76 3.65 -26.71
C ARG A 96 -28.36 2.29 -26.15
N TYR A 97 -27.65 2.27 -25.02
CA TYR A 97 -27.14 1.05 -24.38
C TYR A 97 -27.84 0.75 -23.05
N ARG A 98 -28.86 1.54 -22.68
CA ARG A 98 -29.49 1.51 -21.36
C ARG A 98 -29.95 0.11 -20.98
N ASP A 99 -30.77 -0.51 -21.84
CA ASP A 99 -31.35 -1.83 -21.56
C ASP A 99 -30.27 -2.90 -21.39
N LEU A 100 -29.22 -2.84 -22.20
CA LEU A 100 -28.05 -3.73 -22.08
C LEU A 100 -27.35 -3.52 -20.73
N ILE A 101 -27.00 -2.27 -20.38
CA ILE A 101 -26.25 -1.92 -19.16
C ILE A 101 -27.04 -2.31 -17.90
N GLU A 102 -28.34 -2.04 -17.88
CA GLU A 102 -29.23 -2.43 -16.78
C GLU A 102 -29.38 -3.96 -16.68
N SER A 103 -29.48 -4.67 -17.81
CA SER A 103 -29.63 -6.14 -17.83
C SER A 103 -28.43 -6.86 -17.21
N ILE A 104 -27.21 -6.35 -17.43
CA ILE A 104 -25.96 -6.86 -16.85
C ILE A 104 -25.69 -6.29 -15.44
N GLY A 105 -26.61 -5.47 -14.93
CA GLY A 105 -26.64 -4.96 -13.56
C GLY A 105 -25.56 -3.92 -13.26
N LEU A 106 -25.23 -3.08 -14.24
CA LEU A 106 -24.42 -1.87 -14.05
C LEU A 106 -25.32 -0.65 -13.84
N GLY A 107 -24.82 0.34 -13.12
CA GLY A 107 -25.50 1.62 -12.94
C GLY A 107 -25.08 2.64 -14.00
N LEU A 108 -25.83 3.73 -14.09
CA LEU A 108 -25.62 4.78 -15.08
C LEU A 108 -25.54 6.15 -14.41
N PHE A 109 -24.59 6.96 -14.87
CA PHE A 109 -24.56 8.40 -14.67
C PHE A 109 -24.73 9.07 -16.03
N LEU A 110 -25.96 9.47 -16.35
CA LEU A 110 -26.30 10.14 -17.60
C LEU A 110 -26.05 11.65 -17.46
N VAL A 111 -25.03 12.15 -18.15
CA VAL A 111 -24.62 13.55 -18.09
C VAL A 111 -25.22 14.34 -19.24
N ASP A 112 -25.90 15.46 -18.96
CA ASP A 112 -26.35 16.39 -20.00
C ASP A 112 -25.36 17.54 -20.25
N GLU A 113 -25.63 18.37 -21.26
CA GLU A 113 -24.74 19.45 -21.69
C GLU A 113 -24.52 20.53 -20.62
N SER A 114 -25.44 20.64 -19.66
CA SER A 114 -25.32 21.54 -18.51
C SER A 114 -24.57 20.92 -17.33
N GLY A 115 -24.14 19.65 -17.45
CA GLY A 115 -23.48 18.90 -16.37
C GLY A 115 -24.45 18.34 -15.34
N ASN A 116 -25.76 18.35 -15.59
CA ASN A 116 -26.71 17.70 -14.70
C ASN A 116 -26.62 16.18 -14.87
N ILE A 117 -26.83 15.49 -13.75
CA ILE A 117 -26.68 14.05 -13.65
C ILE A 117 -28.04 13.43 -13.37
N GLU A 118 -28.43 12.50 -14.23
CA GLU A 118 -29.46 11.50 -13.93
C GLU A 118 -28.75 10.20 -13.57
N GLN A 119 -28.99 9.70 -12.36
CA GLN A 119 -28.35 8.50 -11.82
C GLN A 119 -29.34 7.33 -11.83
N ILE A 120 -28.89 6.18 -12.30
CA ILE A 120 -29.60 4.90 -12.23
C ILE A 120 -28.72 3.94 -11.44
N GLU A 121 -29.29 3.37 -10.38
CA GLU A 121 -28.57 2.49 -9.47
C GLU A 121 -28.24 1.14 -10.12
N PRO A 122 -27.05 0.55 -9.85
CA PRO A 122 -26.70 -0.78 -10.32
C PRO A 122 -27.42 -1.85 -9.51
N ARG A 123 -27.32 -3.10 -9.98
CA ARG A 123 -27.57 -4.25 -9.11
C ARG A 123 -26.39 -4.45 -8.17
N PHE A 124 -26.69 -4.60 -6.89
CA PHE A 124 -25.70 -4.84 -5.84
C PHE A 124 -24.92 -6.15 -6.07
N SER A 125 -23.60 -6.09 -5.91
CA SER A 125 -22.71 -7.27 -5.90
C SER A 125 -22.45 -7.70 -4.45
N TYR A 126 -22.96 -8.86 -4.05
CA TYR A 126 -22.94 -9.32 -2.66
C TYR A 126 -21.57 -9.78 -2.15
N ALA A 127 -20.70 -10.29 -3.03
CA ALA A 127 -19.39 -10.80 -2.63
C ALA A 127 -18.35 -10.65 -3.76
N PRO A 128 -17.91 -9.41 -4.08
CA PRO A 128 -16.81 -9.21 -5.02
C PRO A 128 -15.52 -9.86 -4.50
N ILE A 129 -14.84 -10.63 -5.36
CA ILE A 129 -13.63 -11.40 -5.04
C ILE A 129 -12.50 -10.51 -4.49
N PHE A 130 -12.37 -9.28 -5.01
CA PHE A 130 -11.35 -8.30 -4.62
C PHE A 130 -11.88 -7.23 -3.65
N LEU A 131 -13.08 -7.40 -3.08
CA LEU A 131 -13.70 -6.37 -2.23
C LEU A 131 -12.79 -6.01 -1.03
N ASN A 132 -12.16 -7.00 -0.41
CA ASN A 132 -11.28 -6.77 0.74
C ASN A 132 -10.06 -5.93 0.36
N ASP A 133 -9.42 -6.21 -0.78
CA ASP A 133 -8.26 -5.44 -1.26
C ASP A 133 -8.63 -3.97 -1.53
N VAL A 134 -9.76 -3.76 -2.21
CA VAL A 134 -10.27 -2.42 -2.51
C VAL A 134 -10.69 -1.67 -1.24
N SER A 135 -11.41 -2.33 -0.34
CA SER A 135 -11.92 -1.72 0.90
C SER A 135 -10.76 -1.28 1.80
N ASN A 136 -9.76 -2.14 2.00
CA ASN A 136 -8.55 -1.80 2.78
C ASN A 136 -7.81 -0.60 2.18
N THR A 137 -7.72 -0.55 0.85
CA THR A 137 -7.11 0.59 0.15
C THR A 137 -7.90 1.87 0.45
N ILE A 138 -9.22 1.85 0.31
CA ILE A 138 -10.07 3.02 0.59
C ILE A 138 -9.99 3.44 2.06
N GLU A 139 -10.02 2.51 3.01
CA GLU A 139 -9.84 2.79 4.44
C GLU A 139 -8.53 3.55 4.70
N LEU A 140 -7.46 3.16 4.02
CA LEU A 140 -6.18 3.86 4.11
C LEU A 140 -6.25 5.27 3.52
N LEU A 141 -6.92 5.45 2.39
CA LEU A 141 -7.09 6.77 1.79
C LEU A 141 -7.96 7.69 2.67
N LEU A 142 -8.92 7.14 3.42
CA LEU A 142 -9.75 7.88 4.38
C LEU A 142 -8.95 8.29 5.62
N ALA A 143 -8.08 7.40 6.12
CA ALA A 143 -7.31 7.63 7.33
C ALA A 143 -6.14 8.62 7.13
N GLU A 144 -5.53 8.65 5.94
CA GLU A 144 -4.33 9.44 5.67
C GLU A 144 -4.60 10.63 4.73
N LYS A 145 -4.27 11.86 5.16
CA LYS A 145 -4.37 13.08 4.32
C LYS A 145 -3.52 13.02 3.03
N LYS A 146 -2.42 12.27 3.06
CA LYS A 146 -1.54 11.99 1.92
C LYS A 146 -1.14 10.52 1.99
N PRO A 147 -2.02 9.62 1.52
CA PRO A 147 -1.80 8.20 1.67
C PRO A 147 -0.51 7.83 0.96
N SER A 148 0.45 7.31 1.72
CA SER A 148 1.68 6.80 1.14
C SER A 148 1.71 5.29 1.33
N ILE A 149 1.07 4.58 0.39
CA ILE A 149 1.10 3.11 0.32
C ILE A 149 2.51 2.65 0.00
N ARG A 150 3.42 2.69 0.97
CA ARG A 150 4.83 2.33 0.76
C ARG A 150 5.45 1.82 2.05
N LEU A 151 5.18 0.54 2.38
CA LEU A 151 6.16 -0.31 3.08
C LEU A 151 7.57 -0.16 2.46
N VAL A 152 7.64 0.15 1.16
CA VAL A 152 8.87 0.51 0.40
C VAL A 152 9.65 1.69 0.97
N LYS A 153 9.05 2.57 1.78
CA LYS A 153 9.80 3.63 2.49
C LYS A 153 10.72 3.05 3.57
N LEU A 154 10.41 1.86 4.08
CA LEU A 154 11.20 1.14 5.06
C LEU A 154 12.32 0.31 4.38
N GLY A 155 13.32 1.01 3.82
CA GLY A 155 14.45 0.41 3.09
C GLY A 155 15.60 -0.19 3.92
N LYS A 156 15.52 -0.11 5.25
CA LYS A 156 16.57 -0.49 6.21
C LYS A 156 16.14 -1.71 6.99
N THR A 157 17.02 -2.69 7.08
CA THR A 157 16.76 -3.96 7.77
C THR A 157 16.54 -3.78 9.27
N GLN A 158 17.36 -2.93 9.92
CA GLN A 158 17.26 -2.68 11.36
C GLN A 158 16.20 -1.63 11.68
N VAL A 159 15.16 -2.04 12.42
CA VAL A 159 14.01 -1.21 12.79
C VAL A 159 14.37 -0.02 13.69
N LEU A 160 15.46 -0.12 14.47
CA LEU A 160 15.97 0.97 15.32
C LEU A 160 16.31 2.23 14.50
N ASN A 161 16.66 2.08 13.23
CA ASN A 161 16.95 3.21 12.36
C ASN A 161 15.75 4.16 12.23
N TYR A 162 14.52 3.68 12.32
CA TYR A 162 13.33 4.51 12.10
C TYR A 162 12.87 5.28 13.33
N ILE A 163 13.34 4.90 14.51
CA ILE A 163 13.04 5.59 15.75
C ILE A 163 14.14 6.56 16.16
N SER A 164 15.37 6.40 15.65
CA SER A 164 16.48 7.29 16.04
C SER A 164 16.22 8.79 15.79
N PRO A 165 15.51 9.24 14.73
CA PRO A 165 15.29 10.67 14.50
C PRO A 165 14.56 11.37 15.64
N ILE A 166 13.68 10.68 16.38
CA ILE A 166 12.83 11.31 17.41
C ILE A 166 13.65 11.87 18.57
N PHE A 167 14.78 11.24 18.91
CA PHE A 167 15.64 11.69 20.00
C PHE A 167 16.30 13.02 19.65
N TYR A 168 16.76 13.18 18.41
CA TYR A 168 17.40 14.42 17.96
C TYR A 168 16.38 15.55 17.80
N THR A 169 15.20 15.26 17.25
CA THR A 169 14.12 16.24 17.16
C THR A 169 13.59 16.63 18.54
N SER A 170 13.59 15.73 19.54
CA SER A 170 13.14 16.07 20.91
C SER A 170 14.03 17.12 21.60
N LEU A 171 15.29 17.27 21.17
CA LEU A 171 16.21 18.27 21.71
C LEU A 171 16.00 19.65 21.09
N SER A 172 15.39 19.72 19.91
CA SER A 172 15.13 20.95 19.16
C SER A 172 13.90 20.72 18.27
N ASN A 173 12.73 21.08 18.78
CA ASN A 173 11.45 20.85 18.09
C ASN A 173 10.75 22.20 17.83
N PRO A 174 10.65 22.68 16.58
CA PRO A 174 11.06 22.04 15.32
C PRO A 174 12.58 22.09 15.05
N ILE A 175 13.06 21.21 14.16
CA ILE A 175 14.44 21.20 13.65
C ILE A 175 14.46 21.32 12.13
N GLU A 176 15.42 22.08 11.60
CA GLU A 176 15.63 22.18 10.16
C GLU A 176 16.04 20.82 9.57
N LYS A 177 15.49 20.47 8.40
CA LYS A 177 15.77 19.21 7.69
C LYS A 177 17.25 18.92 7.49
N SER A 178 18.00 19.91 7.01
CA SER A 178 19.45 19.83 6.78
C SER A 178 20.23 19.56 8.08
N SER A 179 19.84 20.24 9.15
CA SER A 179 20.40 20.09 10.50
C SER A 179 20.15 18.69 11.05
N LEU A 180 18.90 18.20 10.98
CA LEU A 180 18.56 16.83 11.42
C LEU A 180 19.34 15.78 10.61
N GLN A 181 19.44 15.96 9.29
CA GLN A 181 20.19 15.07 8.41
C GLN A 181 21.68 14.99 8.80
N THR A 182 22.27 16.14 9.10
CA THR A 182 23.67 16.26 9.51
C THR A 182 23.91 15.56 10.85
N ILE A 183 23.05 15.81 11.83
CA ILE A 183 23.17 15.23 13.18
C ILE A 183 23.05 13.70 13.13
N ILE A 184 22.05 13.16 12.43
CA ILE A 184 21.89 11.70 12.30
C ILE A 184 23.08 11.09 11.55
N THR A 185 23.57 11.75 10.49
CA THR A 185 24.74 11.26 9.75
C THR A 185 25.97 11.16 10.65
N ARG A 186 26.24 12.21 11.44
CA ARG A 186 27.36 12.26 12.39
C ARG A 186 27.21 11.27 13.54
N ASP A 187 26.05 11.24 14.19
CA ASP A 187 25.88 10.57 15.49
C ASP A 187 25.35 9.13 15.37
N TRP A 188 24.46 8.87 14.40
CA TRP A 188 23.88 7.54 14.17
C TRP A 188 24.67 6.71 13.14
N GLY A 189 25.54 7.36 12.37
CA GLY A 189 26.42 6.74 11.38
C GLY A 189 25.69 6.24 10.13
N VAL A 190 24.67 6.97 9.67
CA VAL A 190 23.96 6.68 8.41
C VAL A 190 24.04 7.91 7.51
N ASP A 191 24.67 7.78 6.34
CA ASP A 191 24.75 8.86 5.35
C ASP A 191 23.34 9.16 4.77
N LEU A 192 22.67 10.16 5.35
CA LEU A 192 21.31 10.54 4.96
C LEU A 192 21.23 11.35 3.67
N PHE A 193 22.36 11.84 3.15
CA PHE A 193 22.40 12.49 1.85
C PHE A 193 22.28 11.45 0.72
N LYS A 194 22.68 10.21 0.97
CA LYS A 194 22.49 9.08 0.05
C LYS A 194 21.28 8.21 0.42
N ASP A 195 20.89 8.21 1.69
CA ASP A 195 19.87 7.30 2.20
C ASP A 195 18.82 8.00 3.06
N SER A 196 17.75 8.44 2.41
CA SER A 196 16.62 9.08 3.09
C SER A 196 15.67 8.11 3.79
N HIS A 197 15.92 6.79 3.77
CA HIS A 197 14.99 5.79 4.32
C HIS A 197 14.78 5.92 5.82
N VAL A 198 15.79 6.39 6.56
CA VAL A 198 15.68 6.62 8.01
C VAL A 198 14.58 7.63 8.35
N ILE A 199 14.66 8.83 7.78
CA ILE A 199 13.67 9.90 8.01
C ILE A 199 12.34 9.50 7.37
N ASN A 200 12.35 8.96 6.15
CA ASN A 200 11.12 8.53 5.47
C ASN A 200 10.37 7.44 6.24
N GLY A 201 11.08 6.52 6.89
CA GLY A 201 10.49 5.50 7.75
C GLY A 201 9.93 6.10 9.05
N CYS A 202 10.63 7.07 9.64
CA CYS A 202 10.14 7.78 10.83
C CYS A 202 8.85 8.59 10.54
N LEU A 203 8.80 9.26 9.38
CA LEU A 203 7.61 9.91 8.84
C LEU A 203 6.50 8.88 8.55
N TYR A 204 6.84 7.76 7.92
CA TYR A 204 5.89 6.69 7.62
C TYR A 204 5.25 6.14 8.89
N LEU A 205 6.03 5.86 9.94
CA LEU A 205 5.54 5.40 11.25
C LEU A 205 4.76 6.48 12.03
N GLY A 206 4.66 7.69 11.49
CA GLY A 206 3.87 8.78 12.08
C GLY A 206 4.52 9.42 13.30
N LEU A 207 5.83 9.25 13.49
CA LEU A 207 6.57 9.82 14.62
C LEU A 207 7.03 11.26 14.35
N LEU A 208 7.25 11.60 13.09
CA LEU A 208 7.61 12.94 12.63
C LEU A 208 6.56 13.50 11.67
N GLN A 209 6.52 14.81 11.57
CA GLN A 209 5.82 15.55 10.53
C GLN A 209 6.76 16.59 9.91
N GLU A 210 6.58 16.87 8.62
CA GLU A 210 7.36 17.85 7.86
C GLU A 210 6.48 19.07 7.52
N ALA A 211 6.95 20.26 7.87
CA ALA A 211 6.32 21.53 7.52
C ALA A 211 7.39 22.59 7.28
N ASN A 212 7.29 23.36 6.18
CA ASN A 212 8.20 24.46 5.85
C ASN A 212 9.69 24.10 5.97
N ASN A 213 10.09 22.95 5.41
CA ASN A 213 11.46 22.41 5.47
C ASN A 213 11.99 22.10 6.89
N ASN A 214 11.10 22.04 7.88
CA ASN A 214 11.41 21.63 9.24
C ASN A 214 10.71 20.31 9.57
N PHE A 215 11.32 19.53 10.45
CA PHE A 215 10.71 18.38 11.08
C PHE A 215 10.32 18.70 12.51
N SER A 216 9.15 18.21 12.92
CA SER A 216 8.69 18.24 14.31
C SER A 216 8.19 16.87 14.73
N LEU A 217 8.20 16.60 16.03
CA LEU A 217 7.55 15.42 16.59
C LEU A 217 6.02 15.56 16.44
N THR A 218 5.36 14.48 16.09
CA THR A 218 3.90 14.38 16.26
C THR A 218 3.56 14.08 17.73
N PRO A 219 2.30 14.20 18.16
CA PRO A 219 1.91 13.76 19.51
C PRO A 219 2.28 12.29 19.79
N LEU A 220 2.19 11.41 18.77
CA LEU A 220 2.66 10.03 18.86
C LEU A 220 4.19 9.97 19.05
N GLY A 221 4.95 10.73 18.27
CA GLY A 221 6.41 10.79 18.37
C GLY A 221 6.90 11.29 19.73
N GLU A 222 6.25 12.32 20.29
CA GLU A 222 6.55 12.82 21.63
C GLU A 222 6.27 11.79 22.72
N GLY A 223 5.09 11.17 22.68
CA GLY A 223 4.71 10.13 23.64
C GLY A 223 5.64 8.91 23.55
N PHE A 224 5.99 8.48 22.34
CA PHE A 224 6.89 7.36 22.11
C PHE A 224 8.32 7.67 22.61
N CYS A 225 8.86 8.86 22.31
CA CYS A 225 10.16 9.30 22.79
C CYS A 225 10.22 9.35 24.32
N LYS A 226 9.22 9.96 24.98
CA LYS A 226 9.12 10.02 26.45
C LYS A 226 9.07 8.62 27.08
N SER A 227 8.31 7.71 26.46
CA SER A 227 8.19 6.32 26.94
C SER A 227 9.53 5.58 26.87
N LEU A 228 10.23 5.70 25.73
CA LEU A 228 11.58 5.12 25.58
C LEU A 228 12.56 5.67 26.61
N LEU A 229 12.59 6.99 26.81
CA LEU A 229 13.47 7.62 27.80
C LEU A 229 13.16 7.14 29.22
N LYS A 230 11.87 7.00 29.59
CA LYS A 230 11.45 6.48 30.90
C LYS A 230 11.87 5.02 31.11
N MET A 231 11.87 4.22 30.04
CA MET A 231 12.39 2.83 30.04
C MET A 231 13.92 2.76 29.97
N GLY A 232 14.60 3.91 29.98
CA GLY A 232 16.06 3.98 29.94
C GLY A 232 16.64 3.96 28.53
N TYR A 233 15.85 3.87 27.47
CA TYR A 233 16.34 3.92 26.09
C TYR A 233 16.59 5.36 25.65
N ASN A 234 17.86 5.73 25.54
CA ASN A 234 18.31 6.96 24.89
C ASN A 234 19.12 6.63 23.63
N ASN A 235 19.48 7.66 22.86
CA ASN A 235 20.22 7.49 21.62
C ASN A 235 21.55 6.71 21.78
N LYS A 236 22.30 6.94 22.87
CA LYS A 236 23.57 6.22 23.12
C LYS A 236 23.32 4.72 23.35
N ILE A 237 22.27 4.38 24.07
CA ILE A 237 21.87 2.98 24.33
C ILE A 237 21.39 2.32 23.04
N LEU A 238 20.55 3.00 22.25
CA LEU A 238 20.10 2.46 20.97
C LEU A 238 21.25 2.23 19.99
N ILE A 239 22.28 3.09 19.98
CA ILE A 239 23.50 2.85 19.18
C ILE A 239 24.24 1.59 19.66
N LYS A 240 24.33 1.34 20.97
CA LYS A 240 24.95 0.12 21.52
C LYS A 240 24.17 -1.12 21.09
N ILE A 241 22.84 -1.11 21.25
CA ILE A 241 21.95 -2.20 20.81
C ILE A 241 22.09 -2.42 19.29
N LYS A 242 22.00 -1.35 18.49
CA LYS A 242 22.19 -1.42 17.03
C LYS A 242 23.50 -2.12 16.64
N LYS A 243 24.59 -1.85 17.39
CA LYS A 243 25.91 -2.47 17.17
C LYS A 243 25.98 -3.93 17.65
N SER A 244 25.22 -4.33 18.67
CA SER A 244 25.16 -5.72 19.14
C SER A 244 24.31 -6.61 18.22
N LEU A 245 23.32 -6.04 17.52
CA LEU A 245 22.45 -6.72 16.55
C LEU A 245 23.13 -7.06 15.20
N LYS A 246 24.42 -7.39 15.23
CA LYS A 246 25.15 -7.86 14.03
C LYS A 246 24.94 -9.36 13.82
N GLY A 247 24.97 -9.78 12.56
CA GLY A 247 24.78 -11.18 12.19
C GLY A 247 23.34 -11.65 12.37
N ASN A 248 23.13 -12.79 13.03
CA ASN A 248 21.82 -13.42 13.15
C ASN A 248 20.98 -12.92 14.34
N LYS A 249 21.55 -12.16 15.28
CA LYS A 249 20.83 -11.59 16.43
C LYS A 249 19.68 -10.69 15.98
N LYS A 250 18.49 -10.85 16.57
CA LYS A 250 17.32 -10.01 16.29
C LYS A 250 16.96 -9.18 17.51
N LEU A 251 16.24 -8.08 17.25
CA LEU A 251 15.89 -7.14 18.31
C LEU A 251 14.92 -7.80 19.29
N TYR A 252 13.95 -8.57 18.78
CA TYR A 252 13.04 -9.34 19.59
C TYR A 252 13.74 -10.31 20.56
N ASP A 253 14.81 -10.97 20.14
CA ASP A 253 15.53 -11.93 20.99
C ASP A 253 16.34 -11.23 22.10
N GLU A 254 16.93 -10.07 21.80
CA GLU A 254 17.86 -9.38 22.71
C GLU A 254 17.16 -8.31 23.57
N GLU A 255 16.12 -7.66 23.04
CA GLU A 255 15.39 -6.53 23.65
C GLU A 255 13.87 -6.64 23.32
N PRO A 256 13.17 -7.66 23.84
CA PRO A 256 11.79 -8.00 23.45
C PRO A 256 10.79 -6.87 23.71
N GLU A 257 10.94 -6.13 24.81
CA GLU A 257 10.06 -5.00 25.13
C GLU A 257 10.21 -3.87 24.10
N LEU A 258 11.44 -3.55 23.69
CA LEU A 258 11.72 -2.54 22.68
C LEU A 258 11.21 -2.99 21.30
N ALA A 259 11.38 -4.27 20.95
CA ALA A 259 10.82 -4.85 19.73
C ALA A 259 9.29 -4.73 19.70
N TYR A 260 8.62 -5.07 20.81
CA TYR A 260 7.17 -4.97 20.95
C TYR A 260 6.71 -3.52 20.80
N MET A 261 7.35 -2.56 21.48
CA MET A 261 7.01 -1.15 21.35
C MET A 261 7.10 -0.66 19.89
N ILE A 262 8.18 -1.01 19.18
CA ILE A 262 8.33 -0.61 17.77
C ILE A 262 7.28 -1.31 16.91
N ARG A 263 6.96 -2.57 17.18
CA ARG A 263 5.92 -3.33 16.46
C ARG A 263 4.57 -2.64 16.54
N THR A 264 4.19 -2.06 17.68
CA THR A 264 2.93 -1.30 17.80
C THR A 264 2.84 -0.11 16.83
N LEU A 265 3.97 0.46 16.41
CA LEU A 265 4.00 1.52 15.40
C LEU A 265 3.70 0.99 14.00
N TYR A 266 4.18 -0.22 13.69
CA TYR A 266 3.91 -0.91 12.43
C TYR A 266 2.46 -1.37 12.37
N GLU A 267 1.93 -1.93 13.45
CA GLU A 267 0.55 -2.38 13.56
C GLU A 267 -0.48 -1.25 13.41
N ARG A 268 -0.08 0.01 13.55
CA ARG A 268 -0.94 1.16 13.22
C ARG A 268 -1.10 1.40 11.71
N LYS A 269 -0.36 0.68 10.87
CA LYS A 269 -0.36 0.86 9.41
C LYS A 269 -1.25 -0.19 8.76
N ILE A 270 -2.23 0.28 8.00
CA ILE A 270 -3.26 -0.57 7.39
C ILE A 270 -2.63 -1.59 6.44
N GLU A 271 -1.61 -1.22 5.68
CA GLU A 271 -0.93 -2.16 4.78
C GLU A 271 -0.17 -3.24 5.54
N TYR A 272 0.41 -2.88 6.68
CA TYR A 272 1.08 -3.84 7.55
C TYR A 272 0.07 -4.80 8.17
N GLN A 273 -1.06 -4.29 8.70
CA GLN A 273 -2.15 -5.10 9.20
C GLN A 273 -2.70 -6.05 8.13
N GLN A 274 -2.93 -5.55 6.91
CA GLN A 274 -3.40 -6.34 5.79
C GLN A 274 -2.40 -7.45 5.43
N PHE A 275 -1.11 -7.13 5.39
CA PHE A 275 -0.08 -8.14 5.13
C PHE A 275 -0.01 -9.20 6.25
N LEU A 276 -0.13 -8.80 7.52
CA LEU A 276 -0.20 -9.75 8.64
C LEU A 276 -1.44 -10.65 8.55
N LYS A 277 -2.61 -10.11 8.17
CA LYS A 277 -3.81 -10.92 7.93
C LYS A 277 -3.57 -11.97 6.85
N ILE A 278 -2.85 -11.62 5.78
CA ILE A 278 -2.46 -12.57 4.73
C ILE A 278 -1.56 -13.66 5.32
N LEU A 279 -0.49 -13.29 6.02
CA LEU A 279 0.39 -14.27 6.66
C LEU A 279 -0.35 -15.20 7.62
N TYR A 280 -1.22 -14.67 8.47
CA TYR A 280 -1.96 -15.46 9.44
C TYR A 280 -3.10 -16.30 8.83
N SER A 281 -3.52 -15.99 7.60
CA SER A 281 -4.54 -16.78 6.89
C SER A 281 -4.05 -18.18 6.49
N PHE A 282 -2.72 -18.37 6.40
CA PHE A 282 -2.14 -19.69 6.24
C PHE A 282 -2.24 -20.41 7.60
N ASN A 283 -3.04 -21.47 7.67
CA ASN A 283 -3.28 -22.29 8.87
C ASN A 283 -2.05 -23.12 9.33
N ARG A 284 -0.84 -22.59 9.16
CA ARG A 284 0.45 -23.16 9.55
C ARG A 284 1.47 -22.05 9.81
N THR A 285 2.66 -22.39 10.27
CA THR A 285 3.72 -21.43 10.62
C THR A 285 4.74 -21.24 9.52
N GLU A 286 5.05 -22.28 8.74
CA GLU A 286 5.98 -22.21 7.61
C GLU A 286 5.24 -21.87 6.31
N ILE A 287 5.64 -20.79 5.66
CA ILE A 287 5.03 -20.33 4.41
C ILE A 287 6.14 -19.89 3.47
N SER A 288 6.16 -20.37 2.23
CA SER A 288 7.12 -19.89 1.25
C SER A 288 6.71 -18.52 0.68
N MET A 289 7.70 -17.73 0.22
CA MET A 289 7.39 -16.49 -0.49
C MET A 289 6.59 -16.75 -1.77
N ASP A 290 6.76 -17.91 -2.43
CA ASP A 290 5.94 -18.32 -3.58
C ASP A 290 4.45 -18.40 -3.23
N GLU A 291 4.11 -18.95 -2.06
CA GLU A 291 2.74 -19.06 -1.57
C GLU A 291 2.16 -17.70 -1.15
N ILE A 292 2.98 -16.85 -0.53
CA ILE A 292 2.60 -15.46 -0.24
C ILE A 292 2.29 -14.72 -1.54
N LEU A 293 3.17 -14.85 -2.55
CA LEU A 293 2.99 -14.23 -3.87
C LEU A 293 1.72 -14.73 -4.54
N GLU A 294 1.42 -16.03 -4.45
CA GLU A 294 0.22 -16.61 -5.03
C GLU A 294 -1.07 -15.98 -4.47
N VAL A 295 -1.18 -15.89 -3.14
CA VAL A 295 -2.35 -15.26 -2.50
C VAL A 295 -2.42 -13.78 -2.82
N VAL A 296 -1.29 -13.06 -2.77
CA VAL A 296 -1.25 -11.63 -3.03
C VAL A 296 -1.61 -11.31 -4.48
N ILE A 297 -1.10 -12.06 -5.45
CA ILE A 297 -1.42 -11.88 -6.88
C ILE A 297 -2.91 -12.18 -7.13
N LYS A 298 -3.43 -13.31 -6.61
CA LYS A 298 -4.79 -13.76 -6.94
C LYS A 298 -5.89 -13.04 -6.17
N SER A 299 -5.59 -12.46 -4.99
CA SER A 299 -6.61 -11.90 -4.10
C SER A 299 -6.38 -10.44 -3.72
N TYR A 300 -5.16 -9.92 -3.92
CA TYR A 300 -4.78 -8.56 -3.51
C TYR A 300 -3.98 -7.82 -4.59
N PRO A 301 -4.54 -7.63 -5.80
CA PRO A 301 -3.83 -7.02 -6.93
C PRO A 301 -3.31 -5.60 -6.64
N THR A 302 -4.04 -4.80 -5.87
CA THR A 302 -3.59 -3.46 -5.47
C THR A 302 -2.39 -3.55 -4.53
N MET A 303 -2.41 -4.45 -3.55
CA MET A 303 -1.24 -4.71 -2.69
C MET A 303 -0.05 -5.22 -3.51
N TYR A 304 -0.23 -6.19 -4.40
CA TYR A 304 0.83 -6.71 -5.26
C TYR A 304 1.54 -5.58 -6.00
N ILE A 305 0.77 -4.77 -6.73
CA ILE A 305 1.29 -3.68 -7.56
C ILE A 305 1.95 -2.58 -6.71
N ASN A 306 1.35 -2.19 -5.59
CA ASN A 306 1.83 -1.03 -4.82
C ASN A 306 2.94 -1.36 -3.81
N ILE A 307 3.03 -2.62 -3.37
CA ILE A 307 3.94 -3.06 -2.30
C ILE A 307 5.00 -4.01 -2.83
N PHE A 308 4.59 -5.03 -3.57
CA PHE A 308 5.48 -6.10 -4.03
C PHE A 308 6.22 -5.73 -5.30
N CYS A 309 5.64 -4.91 -6.17
CA CYS A 309 6.33 -4.44 -7.36
C CYS A 309 7.22 -3.23 -7.07
N ASN A 310 8.32 -3.12 -7.82
CA ASN A 310 9.26 -2.02 -7.73
C ASN A 310 8.77 -0.81 -8.56
N LYS A 311 9.37 0.37 -8.35
CA LYS A 311 8.94 1.61 -9.03
C LYS A 311 9.23 1.65 -10.54
N LYS A 312 10.15 0.81 -11.02
CA LYS A 312 10.50 0.68 -12.44
C LYS A 312 9.64 -0.39 -13.14
N MET A 313 8.62 -0.91 -12.46
CA MET A 313 7.78 -1.96 -13.01
C MET A 313 7.17 -1.53 -14.35
N ASP A 314 7.03 -2.52 -15.23
CA ASP A 314 6.29 -2.37 -16.47
C ASP A 314 4.81 -2.60 -16.19
N PHE A 315 4.12 -1.52 -15.85
CA PHE A 315 2.73 -1.59 -15.41
C PHE A 315 1.81 -2.16 -16.50
N GLU A 316 2.06 -1.84 -17.77
CA GLU A 316 1.25 -2.35 -18.88
C GLU A 316 1.46 -3.85 -19.09
N GLU A 317 2.69 -4.35 -18.91
CA GLU A 317 2.96 -5.79 -18.91
C GLU A 317 2.24 -6.52 -17.77
N ILE A 318 2.37 -6.03 -16.52
CA ILE A 318 1.69 -6.64 -15.37
C ILE A 318 0.18 -6.65 -15.57
N ARG A 319 -0.37 -5.51 -16.04
CA ARG A 319 -1.78 -5.36 -16.35
C ARG A 319 -2.25 -6.37 -17.39
N LYS A 320 -1.48 -6.59 -18.45
CA LYS A 320 -1.81 -7.56 -19.49
C LYS A 320 -2.00 -8.96 -18.91
N TYR A 321 -1.13 -9.41 -18.02
CA TYR A 321 -1.27 -10.73 -17.41
C TYR A 321 -2.49 -10.84 -16.50
N TYR A 322 -2.85 -9.78 -15.75
CA TYR A 322 -4.13 -9.76 -15.02
C TYR A 322 -5.33 -9.86 -15.98
N GLN A 323 -5.29 -9.15 -17.10
CA GLN A 323 -6.35 -9.13 -18.10
C GLN A 323 -6.55 -10.49 -18.79
N GLU A 324 -5.45 -11.20 -19.04
CA GLU A 324 -5.44 -12.53 -19.64
C GLU A 324 -5.73 -13.63 -18.60
N GLY A 325 -5.79 -13.30 -17.30
CA GLY A 325 -5.92 -14.27 -16.21
C GLY A 325 -4.67 -15.14 -16.02
N ASP A 326 -3.53 -14.74 -16.59
CA ASP A 326 -2.26 -15.47 -16.53
C ASP A 326 -1.48 -15.13 -15.24
N TYR A 327 -2.06 -15.53 -14.11
CA TYR A 327 -1.45 -15.29 -12.79
C TYR A 327 -0.15 -16.08 -12.58
N GLU A 328 0.04 -17.19 -13.29
CA GLU A 328 1.28 -17.98 -13.21
C GLU A 328 2.44 -17.24 -13.89
N LYS A 329 2.19 -16.53 -14.99
CA LYS A 329 3.20 -15.67 -15.62
C LYS A 329 3.65 -14.54 -14.68
N LEU A 330 2.76 -13.98 -13.85
CA LEU A 330 3.13 -13.01 -12.81
C LEU A 330 4.06 -13.59 -11.72
N LYS A 331 4.02 -14.91 -11.49
CA LYS A 331 4.95 -15.64 -10.61
C LYS A 331 6.20 -16.14 -11.33
N SER A 332 6.28 -15.99 -12.65
CA SER A 332 7.44 -16.48 -13.40
C SER A 332 8.71 -15.73 -13.03
N ARG A 333 9.85 -16.43 -13.10
CA ARG A 333 11.16 -15.87 -12.76
C ARG A 333 11.48 -14.60 -13.54
N GLU A 334 11.16 -14.57 -14.83
CA GLU A 334 11.33 -13.40 -15.70
C GLU A 334 10.61 -12.16 -15.15
N ILE A 335 9.34 -12.30 -14.79
CA ILE A 335 8.53 -11.19 -14.29
C ILE A 335 8.95 -10.77 -12.88
N LEU A 336 9.24 -11.74 -12.01
CA LEU A 336 9.68 -11.44 -10.65
C LEU A 336 11.07 -10.77 -10.66
N GLU A 337 11.99 -11.16 -11.53
CA GLU A 337 13.31 -10.53 -11.62
C GLU A 337 13.20 -9.06 -12.05
N LYS A 338 12.32 -8.79 -13.02
CA LYS A 338 12.07 -7.43 -13.51
C LYS A 338 11.32 -6.57 -12.50
N ASN A 339 10.34 -7.13 -11.79
CA ASN A 339 9.33 -6.36 -11.06
C ASN A 339 9.36 -6.54 -9.54
N LEU A 340 9.80 -7.68 -8.98
CA LEU A 340 9.74 -7.92 -7.53
C LEU A 340 10.66 -6.96 -6.77
N ASN A 341 10.08 -6.30 -5.77
CA ASN A 341 10.75 -5.34 -4.95
C ASN A 341 11.65 -6.05 -3.93
N ARG A 342 12.97 -5.88 -4.08
CA ARG A 342 13.97 -6.39 -3.13
C ARG A 342 13.70 -6.03 -1.69
N ASN A 343 13.05 -4.90 -1.43
CA ASN A 343 12.69 -4.51 -0.07
C ASN A 343 11.82 -5.56 0.62
N ILE A 344 10.94 -6.25 -0.10
CA ILE A 344 9.98 -7.19 0.49
C ILE A 344 10.66 -8.47 0.97
N TYR A 345 11.36 -9.17 0.08
CA TYR A 345 11.98 -10.46 0.42
C TYR A 345 13.29 -10.32 1.23
N PHE A 346 13.87 -9.11 1.29
CA PHE A 346 15.06 -8.86 2.08
C PHE A 346 14.78 -8.00 3.32
N ALA A 347 14.61 -6.68 3.16
CA ALA A 347 14.63 -5.77 4.30
C ALA A 347 13.37 -5.89 5.18
N PHE A 348 12.19 -6.01 4.57
CA PHE A 348 10.93 -6.17 5.29
C PHE A 348 10.88 -7.51 6.02
N LYS A 349 11.30 -8.61 5.39
CA LYS A 349 11.47 -9.90 6.08
C LYS A 349 12.37 -9.77 7.32
N ILE A 350 13.52 -9.09 7.20
CA ILE A 350 14.40 -8.85 8.35
C ILE A 350 13.74 -7.98 9.42
N GLN A 351 12.97 -6.96 9.04
CA GLN A 351 12.22 -6.15 9.99
C GLN A 351 11.22 -7.01 10.76
N LEU A 352 10.48 -7.90 10.10
CA LEU A 352 9.55 -8.82 10.76
C LEU A 352 10.25 -9.78 11.74
N LEU A 353 11.46 -10.24 11.41
CA LEU A 353 12.31 -10.99 12.35
C LEU A 353 12.73 -10.11 13.55
N HIS A 354 13.11 -8.85 13.33
CA HIS A 354 13.43 -7.93 14.44
C HIS A 354 12.23 -7.63 15.33
N LEU A 355 11.02 -7.63 14.79
CA LEU A 355 9.77 -7.35 15.51
C LEU A 355 9.13 -8.60 16.14
N GLY A 356 9.75 -9.77 15.94
CA GLY A 356 9.27 -11.04 16.49
C GLY A 356 8.05 -11.63 15.77
N ILE A 357 7.62 -11.06 14.64
CA ILE A 357 6.53 -11.62 13.81
C ILE A 357 6.98 -12.91 13.14
N LEU A 358 8.23 -12.94 12.68
CA LEU A 358 8.88 -14.12 12.14
C LEU A 358 9.95 -14.64 13.09
N CYS A 359 10.24 -15.93 13.01
CA CYS A 359 11.36 -16.58 13.68
C CYS A 359 12.45 -16.99 12.69
N SER A 360 13.70 -17.01 13.16
CA SER A 360 14.84 -17.49 12.39
C SER A 360 15.14 -18.95 12.74
N ILE A 361 14.71 -19.88 11.90
CA ILE A 361 15.01 -21.31 11.94
C ILE A 361 16.00 -21.71 10.82
N LYS A 362 17.02 -22.50 11.16
CA LYS A 362 17.84 -23.17 10.13
C LYS A 362 17.18 -24.50 9.76
N PHE A 363 16.88 -24.69 8.48
CA PHE A 363 16.43 -25.97 7.96
C PHE A 363 17.64 -26.84 7.59
N SER A 364 17.45 -28.16 7.56
CA SER A 364 18.47 -29.14 7.15
C SER A 364 18.57 -29.31 5.63
N ASP A 365 17.63 -28.75 4.87
CA ASP A 365 17.63 -28.70 3.41
C ASP A 365 18.05 -27.31 2.91
N ASN A 366 18.04 -27.08 1.59
CA ASN A 366 18.43 -25.79 1.00
C ASN A 366 17.44 -24.64 1.30
N ARG A 367 16.38 -24.87 2.07
CA ARG A 367 15.43 -23.81 2.47
C ARG A 367 16.04 -22.95 3.56
N SER A 368 15.64 -21.69 3.59
CA SER A 368 16.10 -20.78 4.63
C SER A 368 14.97 -19.89 5.13
N SER A 369 14.88 -19.76 6.45
CA SER A 369 14.09 -18.69 7.08
C SER A 369 14.86 -17.38 7.22
N SER A 370 16.18 -17.40 7.00
CA SER A 370 16.97 -16.18 6.92
C SER A 370 16.59 -15.38 5.67
N SER A 371 16.87 -14.10 5.69
CA SER A 371 16.64 -13.23 4.54
C SER A 371 17.68 -13.43 3.45
N PHE A 372 17.25 -13.46 2.20
CA PHE A 372 18.15 -13.56 1.05
C PHE A 372 18.83 -12.21 0.72
N SER A 373 20.16 -12.15 0.76
CA SER A 373 20.94 -10.92 0.51
C SER A 373 21.66 -10.87 -0.84
N GLY A 374 21.64 -11.96 -1.62
CA GLY A 374 22.38 -12.11 -2.88
C GLY A 374 21.76 -11.39 -4.08
N LYS A 375 22.19 -11.76 -5.29
CA LYS A 375 21.59 -11.30 -6.55
C LYS A 375 20.25 -11.99 -6.78
N PHE A 376 19.33 -11.35 -7.49
CA PHE A 376 18.03 -11.97 -7.78
C PHE A 376 18.18 -13.31 -8.53
N GLU A 377 19.20 -13.47 -9.36
CA GLU A 377 19.52 -14.71 -10.07
C GLU A 377 19.65 -15.94 -9.14
N ASP A 378 20.08 -15.75 -7.89
CA ASP A 378 20.21 -16.83 -6.91
C ASP A 378 19.01 -16.91 -5.96
N TYR A 379 18.00 -16.06 -6.16
CA TYR A 379 16.80 -16.01 -5.35
C TYR A 379 15.72 -16.97 -5.88
N ASP A 380 15.28 -17.89 -5.03
CA ASP A 380 14.15 -18.78 -5.30
C ASP A 380 13.03 -18.55 -4.28
N PRO A 381 11.87 -17.97 -4.68
CA PRO A 381 10.72 -17.77 -3.80
C PRO A 381 10.20 -19.04 -3.13
N LYS A 382 10.42 -20.23 -3.70
CA LYS A 382 10.01 -21.51 -3.10
C LYS A 382 10.92 -21.93 -1.95
N CYS A 383 12.19 -21.54 -2.00
CA CYS A 383 13.17 -21.82 -0.96
C CYS A 383 13.22 -20.72 0.13
N ASP A 384 12.63 -19.55 -0.12
CA ASP A 384 12.51 -18.46 0.85
C ASP A 384 11.33 -18.70 1.79
N ILE A 385 11.60 -19.29 2.97
CA ILE A 385 10.56 -19.66 3.93
C ILE A 385 10.38 -18.56 4.98
N TRP A 386 9.14 -18.25 5.31
CA TRP A 386 8.73 -17.30 6.33
C TRP A 386 8.10 -18.11 7.45
N VAL A 387 8.79 -18.18 8.59
CA VAL A 387 8.32 -18.91 9.76
C VAL A 387 7.64 -17.94 10.70
N ILE A 388 6.32 -18.00 10.80
CA ILE A 388 5.54 -17.19 11.73
C ILE A 388 5.84 -17.60 13.17
N ASN A 389 6.06 -16.63 14.03
CA ASN A 389 6.17 -16.86 15.47
C ASN A 389 4.80 -17.28 16.04
N GLY A 390 4.72 -18.50 16.56
CA GLY A 390 3.48 -19.09 17.08
C GLY A 390 2.93 -18.38 18.31
N ASP A 391 3.78 -17.67 19.07
CA ASP A 391 3.39 -16.93 20.27
C ASP A 391 2.51 -15.69 19.96
N LEU A 392 2.34 -15.38 18.67
CA LEU A 392 1.63 -14.19 18.19
C LEU A 392 0.35 -14.49 17.40
N LYS A 393 -0.01 -15.76 17.21
CA LYS A 393 -1.25 -16.17 16.56
C LYS A 393 -2.46 -16.09 17.47
#